data_AF-A0A953IU19-F1
#
_entry.id   AF-A0A953IU19-F1
#
_cell.length_a   1.000
_cell.length_b   1.000
_cell.length_c   1.000
_cell.angle_alpha   90.00
_cell.angle_beta   90.00
_cell.angle_gamma   90.00
#
_symmetry.space_group_name_H-M   'P 1'
#
loop_
_entity.id
_entity.type
_entity.pdbx_description
1 polymer ?
#
loop_
_entity_poly.entity_id
_entity_poly.type
_entity_poly.pdbx_seq_one_letter_code
_entity_poly.pdbx_strand_id
1 'polypeptide(L)'
;MRPIVYRWLSDFTRRNTLIAILVALVAAAAAVWAFLNVQTAVREARRAYLGGLLATQAELIQFWISARKEDARQWADDAELRRMVRELIAHSRDRKPSTARRLNDELQKRLAPALEERNLALANIVAPDGILLASLVPEYTGRRLAPAFSERLARVFRGEQVFIGPVFEAERLPGPSVANPDTAIVWATAPIRDESGRVVAVLCLGRHAGKGFSHRLEITRPGTTGEAYVFDLGGRMASNSRFEHRLREAGLLAPGQTALGRVMV
;
A
#
# COMPACT_ATOMS: atom_id res chain seq x y z
N MET A 1 -30.22 58.53 -68.13
CA MET A 1 -30.86 57.35 -67.50
C MET A 1 -29.83 56.24 -67.32
N ARG A 2 -29.26 56.08 -66.12
CA ARG A 2 -28.61 54.86 -65.56
C ARG A 2 -27.88 55.24 -64.25
N PRO A 3 -28.53 55.13 -63.08
CA PRO A 3 -27.76 54.80 -61.87
C PRO A 3 -28.43 53.78 -60.92
N ILE A 4 -29.63 53.28 -61.25
CA ILE A 4 -30.42 52.42 -60.33
C ILE A 4 -29.88 50.97 -60.28
N VAL A 5 -29.38 50.46 -61.40
CA VAL A 5 -28.91 49.06 -61.51
C VAL A 5 -27.64 48.81 -60.68
N TYR A 6 -26.74 49.79 -60.57
CA TYR A 6 -25.48 49.64 -59.84
C TYR A 6 -25.67 49.63 -58.31
N ARG A 7 -26.60 50.44 -57.77
CA ARG A 7 -26.95 50.40 -56.32
C ARG A 7 -27.64 49.08 -55.96
N TRP A 8 -28.55 48.61 -56.80
CA TRP A 8 -29.26 47.34 -56.60
C TRP A 8 -28.34 46.12 -56.58
N LEU A 9 -27.35 46.06 -57.48
CA LEU A 9 -26.29 45.03 -57.46
C LEU A 9 -25.39 45.13 -56.22
N SER A 10 -25.10 46.35 -55.73
CA SER A 10 -24.29 46.54 -54.51
C SER A 10 -25.03 46.17 -53.21
N ASP A 11 -26.34 46.41 -53.15
CA ASP A 11 -27.17 46.03 -52.00
C ASP A 11 -27.43 44.52 -51.99
N PHE A 12 -27.65 43.91 -53.16
CA PHE A 12 -27.78 42.46 -53.31
C PHE A 12 -26.49 41.72 -52.93
N THR A 13 -25.33 42.20 -53.38
CA THR A 13 -24.03 41.62 -53.00
C THR A 13 -23.70 41.84 -51.52
N ARG A 14 -23.95 43.01 -50.94
CA ARG A 14 -23.80 43.27 -49.49
C ARG A 14 -24.72 42.38 -48.64
N ARG A 15 -25.97 42.18 -49.03
CA ARG A 15 -26.89 41.30 -48.30
C ARG A 15 -26.42 39.86 -48.34
N ASN A 16 -25.98 39.37 -49.50
CA ASN A 16 -25.50 37.99 -49.63
C ASN A 16 -24.17 37.75 -48.89
N THR A 17 -23.26 38.73 -48.85
CA THR A 17 -22.03 38.62 -48.05
C THR A 17 -22.32 38.63 -46.55
N LEU A 18 -23.26 39.46 -46.07
CA LEU A 18 -23.68 39.44 -44.67
C LEU A 18 -24.32 38.10 -44.28
N ILE A 19 -25.15 37.51 -45.16
CA ILE A 19 -25.72 36.17 -44.95
C ILE A 19 -24.60 35.12 -44.90
N ALA A 20 -23.63 35.16 -45.81
CA ALA A 20 -22.51 34.22 -45.81
C ALA A 20 -21.65 34.32 -44.54
N ILE A 21 -21.36 35.54 -44.07
CA ILE A 21 -20.64 35.76 -42.80
C ILE A 21 -21.45 35.23 -41.62
N LEU A 22 -22.77 35.49 -41.59
CA LEU A 22 -23.64 34.97 -40.53
C LEU A 22 -23.65 33.44 -40.51
N VAL A 23 -23.77 32.79 -41.67
CA VAL A 23 -23.72 31.33 -41.79
C VAL A 23 -22.37 30.80 -41.31
N ALA A 24 -21.26 31.44 -41.68
CA ALA A 24 -19.93 31.05 -41.22
C ALA A 24 -19.76 31.22 -39.70
N LEU A 25 -20.29 32.30 -39.12
CA LEU A 25 -20.27 32.55 -37.68
C LEU A 25 -21.10 31.51 -36.92
N VAL A 26 -22.29 31.17 -37.41
CA VAL A 26 -23.14 30.14 -36.82
C VAL A 26 -22.47 28.77 -36.91
N ALA A 27 -21.88 28.43 -38.06
CA ALA A 27 -21.13 27.18 -38.22
C ALA A 27 -19.92 27.12 -37.27
N ALA A 28 -19.18 28.22 -37.13
CA ALA A 28 -18.06 28.31 -36.19
C ALA A 28 -18.52 28.17 -34.75
N ALA A 29 -19.60 28.85 -34.36
CA ALA A 29 -20.18 28.73 -33.01
C ALA A 29 -20.66 27.30 -32.73
N ALA A 30 -21.32 26.65 -33.68
CA ALA A 30 -21.75 25.26 -33.57
C ALA A 30 -20.56 24.30 -33.46
N ALA A 31 -19.49 24.52 -34.24
CA ALA A 31 -18.27 23.71 -34.16
C ALA A 31 -17.57 23.87 -32.81
N VAL A 32 -17.45 25.10 -32.30
CA VAL A 32 -16.89 25.37 -30.96
C VAL A 32 -17.74 24.73 -29.88
N TRP A 33 -19.08 24.88 -29.94
CA TRP A 33 -20.00 24.27 -28.98
C TRP A 33 -19.89 22.74 -28.98
N ALA A 34 -19.90 22.11 -30.16
CA ALA A 34 -19.72 20.67 -30.30
C ALA A 34 -18.37 20.21 -29.74
N PHE A 35 -17.28 20.93 -30.05
CA PHE A 35 -15.94 20.62 -29.55
C PHE A 35 -15.87 20.69 -28.01
N LEU A 36 -16.42 21.74 -27.40
CA LEU A 36 -16.44 21.90 -25.94
C LEU A 36 -17.26 20.81 -25.25
N ASN A 37 -18.40 20.42 -25.82
CA ASN A 37 -19.23 19.33 -25.29
C ASN A 37 -18.52 17.98 -25.40
N VAL A 38 -17.88 17.69 -26.53
CA VAL A 38 -17.09 16.46 -26.71
C VAL A 38 -15.93 16.41 -25.71
N GLN A 39 -15.21 17.52 -25.51
CA GLN A 39 -14.14 17.56 -24.50
C GLN A 39 -14.65 17.28 -23.09
N THR A 40 -15.81 17.84 -22.74
CA THR A 40 -16.42 17.65 -21.42
C THR A 40 -16.85 16.21 -21.22
N ALA A 41 -17.58 15.63 -22.20
CA ALA A 41 -18.03 14.25 -22.16
C ALA A 41 -16.84 13.26 -22.07
N VAL A 42 -15.76 13.49 -22.82
CA VAL A 42 -14.55 12.66 -22.77
C VAL A 42 -13.87 12.76 -21.41
N ARG A 43 -13.79 13.96 -20.82
CA ARG A 43 -13.22 14.16 -19.47
C ARG A 43 -14.04 13.45 -18.40
N GLU A 44 -15.36 13.55 -18.47
CA GLU A 44 -16.27 12.89 -17.52
C GLU A 44 -16.20 11.36 -17.63
N ALA A 45 -16.25 10.82 -18.84
CA ALA A 45 -16.07 9.39 -19.07
C ALA A 45 -14.73 8.88 -18.54
N ARG A 46 -13.64 9.65 -18.73
CA ARG A 46 -12.31 9.29 -18.20
C ARG A 46 -12.26 9.34 -16.69
N ARG A 47 -12.87 10.34 -16.05
CA ARG A 47 -12.97 10.45 -14.59
C ARG A 47 -13.75 9.27 -14.00
N ALA A 48 -14.90 8.93 -14.58
CA ALA A 48 -15.71 7.81 -14.14
C ALA A 48 -14.94 6.48 -14.27
N TYR A 49 -14.26 6.27 -15.40
CA TYR A 49 -13.44 5.08 -15.63
C TYR A 49 -12.27 4.97 -14.62
N LEU A 50 -11.47 6.03 -14.46
CA LEU A 50 -10.33 6.04 -13.53
C LEU A 50 -10.79 5.92 -12.07
N GLY A 51 -11.90 6.56 -11.71
CA GLY A 51 -12.49 6.47 -10.38
C GLY A 51 -12.97 5.07 -10.05
N GLY A 52 -13.70 4.42 -10.97
CA GLY A 52 -14.14 3.04 -10.82
C GLY A 52 -12.95 2.07 -10.68
N LEU A 53 -11.92 2.25 -11.51
CA LEU A 53 -10.72 1.44 -11.45
C LEU A 53 -9.98 1.58 -10.10
N LEU A 54 -9.78 2.81 -9.65
CA LEU A 54 -9.13 3.09 -8.37
C LEU A 54 -9.94 2.49 -7.21
N ALA A 55 -11.27 2.60 -7.24
CA ALA A 55 -12.14 2.02 -6.23
C ALA A 55 -11.99 0.49 -6.16
N THR A 56 -12.01 -0.20 -7.31
CA THR A 56 -11.79 -1.66 -7.36
C THR A 56 -10.41 -2.05 -6.85
N GLN A 57 -9.35 -1.31 -7.22
CA GLN A 57 -8.00 -1.61 -6.74
C GLN A 57 -7.86 -1.38 -5.23
N ALA A 58 -8.45 -0.30 -4.71
CA ALA A 58 -8.48 -0.03 -3.28
C ALA A 58 -9.20 -1.16 -2.54
N GLU A 59 -10.35 -1.62 -3.04
CA GLU A 59 -11.10 -2.74 -2.46
C GLU A 59 -10.29 -4.04 -2.45
N LEU A 60 -9.60 -4.38 -3.55
CA LEU A 60 -8.72 -5.54 -3.62
C LEU A 60 -7.58 -5.50 -2.58
N ILE A 61 -7.00 -4.31 -2.37
CA ILE A 61 -5.97 -4.13 -1.34
C ILE A 61 -6.57 -4.31 0.06
N GLN A 62 -7.70 -3.69 0.34
CA GLN A 62 -8.39 -3.79 1.63
C GLN A 62 -8.82 -5.23 1.94
N PHE A 63 -9.36 -5.95 0.96
CA PHE A 63 -9.73 -7.36 1.09
C PHE A 63 -8.54 -8.21 1.51
N TRP A 64 -7.38 -8.03 0.86
CA TRP A 64 -6.19 -8.78 1.24
C TRP A 64 -5.63 -8.37 2.60
N ILE A 65 -5.64 -7.08 2.95
CA ILE A 65 -5.22 -6.63 4.28
C ILE A 65 -6.08 -7.35 5.33
N SER A 66 -7.39 -7.39 5.10
CA SER A 66 -8.35 -8.08 5.96
C SER A 66 -8.06 -9.58 6.05
N ALA A 67 -7.81 -10.25 4.92
CA ALA A 67 -7.43 -11.66 4.91
C ALA A 67 -6.12 -11.93 5.68
N ARG A 68 -5.12 -11.05 5.57
CA ARG A 68 -3.86 -11.20 6.32
C ARG A 68 -4.03 -10.98 7.82
N LYS A 69 -4.90 -10.05 8.22
CA LYS A 69 -5.26 -9.85 9.63
C LYS A 69 -5.97 -11.07 10.20
N GLU A 70 -6.88 -11.66 9.42
CA GLU A 70 -7.59 -12.88 9.83
C GLU A 70 -6.65 -14.08 9.94
N ASP A 71 -5.70 -14.23 9.00
CA ASP A 71 -4.65 -15.25 9.14
C ASP A 71 -3.90 -15.10 10.47
N ALA A 72 -3.47 -13.89 10.81
CA ALA A 72 -2.78 -13.64 12.08
C ALA A 72 -3.66 -13.94 13.30
N ARG A 73 -4.96 -13.67 13.21
CA ARG A 73 -5.93 -14.00 14.26
C ARG A 73 -6.03 -15.50 14.48
N GLN A 74 -6.23 -16.27 13.42
CA GLN A 74 -6.35 -17.72 13.50
C GLN A 74 -5.12 -18.35 14.17
N TRP A 75 -3.92 -17.86 13.81
CA TRP A 75 -2.70 -18.27 14.48
C TRP A 75 -2.66 -17.85 15.95
N ALA A 76 -3.01 -16.60 16.29
CA ALA A 76 -3.04 -16.13 17.67
C ALA A 76 -4.08 -16.85 18.55
N ASP A 77 -5.12 -17.44 17.93
CA ASP A 77 -6.16 -18.22 18.59
C ASP A 77 -5.82 -19.71 18.75
N ASP A 78 -4.76 -20.19 18.09
CA ASP A 78 -4.26 -21.56 18.21
C ASP A 78 -3.81 -21.89 19.65
N ALA A 79 -4.37 -22.97 20.22
CA ALA A 79 -4.20 -23.33 21.62
C ALA A 79 -2.73 -23.64 21.99
N GLU A 80 -2.02 -24.30 21.09
CA GLU A 80 -0.61 -24.63 21.29
C GLU A 80 0.29 -23.40 21.13
N LEU A 81 0.02 -22.50 20.17
CA LEU A 81 0.73 -21.22 20.11
C LEU A 81 0.57 -20.45 21.41
N ARG A 82 -0.67 -20.35 21.93
CA ARG A 82 -0.94 -19.71 23.22
C ARG A 82 -0.20 -20.39 24.37
N ARG A 83 -0.14 -21.73 24.39
CA ARG A 83 0.64 -22.50 25.38
C ARG A 83 2.13 -22.14 25.30
N MET A 84 2.74 -22.19 24.11
CA MET A 84 4.16 -21.84 23.91
C MET A 84 4.48 -20.40 24.31
N VAL A 85 3.60 -19.45 23.98
CA VAL A 85 3.78 -18.04 24.37
C VAL A 85 3.73 -17.85 25.87
N ARG A 86 2.83 -18.54 26.57
CA ARG A 86 2.82 -18.51 28.05
C ARG A 86 4.11 -19.05 28.63
N GLU A 87 4.63 -20.15 28.07
CA GLU A 87 5.92 -20.69 28.48
C GLU A 87 7.08 -19.73 28.19
N LEU A 88 7.10 -19.07 27.03
CA LEU A 88 8.08 -18.04 26.68
C LEU A 88 8.04 -16.87 27.67
N ILE A 89 6.85 -16.38 28.00
CA ILE A 89 6.68 -15.27 28.95
C ILE A 89 7.15 -15.67 30.36
N ALA A 90 6.79 -16.87 30.83
CA ALA A 90 7.22 -17.36 32.14
C ALA A 90 8.76 -17.44 32.22
N HIS A 91 9.42 -17.99 31.19
CA HIS A 91 10.86 -18.17 31.16
C HIS A 91 11.65 -16.92 30.76
N SER A 92 11.01 -15.93 30.14
CA SER A 92 11.65 -14.63 29.84
C SER A 92 12.14 -13.91 31.10
N ARG A 93 11.46 -14.14 32.23
CA ARG A 93 11.83 -13.60 33.55
C ARG A 93 12.99 -14.37 34.18
N ASP A 94 13.08 -15.68 33.94
CA ASP A 94 14.09 -16.57 34.52
C ASP A 94 15.42 -16.57 33.72
N ARG A 95 15.47 -15.88 32.57
CA ARG A 95 16.67 -15.66 31.73
C ARG A 95 17.45 -16.92 31.33
N LYS A 96 16.84 -18.11 31.35
CA LYS A 96 17.51 -19.36 30.90
C LYS A 96 17.57 -19.41 29.37
N PRO A 97 18.75 -19.25 28.74
CA PRO A 97 18.85 -19.09 27.28
C PRO A 97 18.46 -20.35 26.50
N SER A 98 18.64 -21.54 27.11
CA SER A 98 18.34 -22.84 26.50
C SER A 98 16.84 -23.07 26.28
N THR A 99 16.00 -22.66 27.24
CA THR A 99 14.54 -22.82 27.13
C THR A 99 13.96 -21.90 26.06
N ALA A 100 14.41 -20.64 26.02
CA ALA A 100 13.97 -19.68 25.00
C ALA A 100 14.34 -20.17 23.58
N ARG A 101 15.56 -20.70 23.40
CA ARG A 101 15.98 -21.28 22.13
C ARG A 101 15.09 -22.46 21.72
N ARG A 102 14.85 -23.42 22.62
CA ARG A 102 13.98 -24.58 22.34
C ARG A 102 12.56 -24.16 21.92
N LEU A 103 11.98 -23.20 22.63
CA LEU A 103 10.63 -22.72 22.33
C LEU A 103 10.56 -21.95 21.00
N ASN A 104 11.62 -21.22 20.65
CA ASN A 104 11.74 -20.60 19.33
C ASN A 104 11.83 -21.63 18.21
N ASP A 105 12.64 -22.68 18.39
CA ASP A 105 12.78 -23.74 17.39
C ASP A 105 11.44 -24.44 17.15
N GLU A 106 10.65 -24.66 18.20
CA GLU A 106 9.32 -25.25 18.11
C GLU A 106 8.31 -24.32 17.40
N LEU A 107 8.34 -23.03 17.72
CA LEU A 107 7.55 -22.03 17.00
C LEU A 107 7.89 -22.01 15.51
N GLN A 108 9.18 -22.05 15.18
CA GLN A 108 9.65 -22.05 13.80
C GLN A 108 9.14 -23.27 13.03
N LYS A 109 9.23 -24.47 13.62
CA LYS A 109 8.68 -25.70 13.03
C LYS A 109 7.18 -25.60 12.79
N ARG A 110 6.43 -25.05 13.75
CA ARG A 110 4.97 -24.91 13.65
C ARG A 110 4.55 -23.92 12.56
N LEU A 111 5.31 -22.83 12.40
CA LEU A 111 5.07 -21.84 11.36
C LEU A 111 5.62 -22.24 10.00
N ALA A 112 6.48 -23.26 9.92
CA ALA A 112 7.14 -23.67 8.67
C ALA A 112 6.16 -23.94 7.51
N PRO A 113 5.03 -24.66 7.69
CA PRO A 113 4.05 -24.84 6.61
C PRO A 113 3.49 -23.51 6.08
N ALA A 114 3.29 -22.52 6.98
CA ALA A 114 2.80 -21.20 6.61
C ALA A 114 3.86 -20.33 5.90
N LEU A 115 5.16 -20.64 6.04
CA LEU A 115 6.23 -19.97 5.30
C LEU A 115 6.09 -20.25 3.80
N GLU A 116 5.84 -21.51 3.46
CA GLU A 116 5.76 -21.97 2.08
C GLU A 116 4.40 -21.65 1.45
N GLU A 117 3.30 -22.02 2.11
CA GLU A 117 1.95 -21.89 1.53
C GLU A 117 1.42 -20.45 1.51
N ARG A 118 1.83 -19.61 2.48
CA ARG A 118 1.24 -18.27 2.70
C ARG A 118 2.20 -17.10 2.47
N ASN A 119 3.34 -17.36 1.82
CA ASN A 119 4.38 -16.38 1.50
C ASN A 119 4.80 -15.55 2.72
N LEU A 120 4.87 -16.19 3.89
CA LEU A 120 5.29 -15.56 5.13
C LEU A 120 6.81 -15.41 5.12
N ALA A 121 7.30 -14.18 5.29
CA ALA A 121 8.74 -13.88 5.26
C ALA A 121 9.34 -13.88 6.66
N LEU A 122 8.58 -13.36 7.64
CA LEU A 122 9.01 -13.19 9.02
C LEU A 122 7.83 -13.48 9.95
N ALA A 123 8.11 -13.94 11.16
CA ALA A 123 7.15 -13.99 12.25
C ALA A 123 7.83 -13.64 13.55
N ASN A 124 7.16 -12.83 14.37
CA ASN A 124 7.66 -12.39 15.66
C ASN A 124 6.56 -12.51 16.71
N ILE A 125 6.96 -12.78 17.95
CA ILE A 125 6.11 -12.65 19.13
C ILE A 125 6.68 -11.53 19.98
N VAL A 126 5.86 -10.54 20.28
CA VAL A 126 6.28 -9.29 20.92
C VAL A 126 5.61 -9.15 22.28
N ALA A 127 6.40 -8.92 23.32
CA ALA A 127 5.93 -8.64 24.67
C ALA A 127 5.40 -7.20 24.80
N PRO A 128 4.56 -6.90 25.82
CA PRO A 128 4.02 -5.55 26.06
C PRO A 128 5.08 -4.45 26.21
N ASP A 129 6.29 -4.80 26.62
CA ASP A 129 7.41 -3.87 26.78
C ASP A 129 8.21 -3.66 25.46
N GLY A 130 7.78 -4.25 24.35
CA GLY A 130 8.40 -4.14 23.03
C GLY A 130 9.57 -5.09 22.79
N ILE A 131 9.83 -6.05 23.69
CA ILE A 131 10.84 -7.08 23.48
C ILE A 131 10.30 -8.19 22.57
N LEU A 132 11.12 -8.66 21.62
CA LEU A 132 10.82 -9.84 20.83
C LEU A 132 11.08 -11.10 21.68
N LEU A 133 10.01 -11.78 22.07
CA LEU A 133 10.06 -13.06 22.78
C LEU A 133 10.49 -14.19 21.86
N ALA A 134 10.09 -14.12 20.59
CA ALA A 134 10.42 -15.09 19.56
C ALA A 134 10.49 -14.43 18.18
N SER A 135 11.31 -15.00 17.30
CA SER A 135 11.50 -14.53 15.93
C SER A 135 11.94 -15.68 15.02
N LEU A 136 11.49 -15.69 13.76
CA LEU A 136 12.03 -16.58 12.72
C LEU A 136 13.47 -16.27 12.32
N VAL A 137 13.94 -15.05 12.64
CA VAL A 137 15.34 -14.65 12.56
C VAL A 137 15.88 -14.75 13.99
N PRO A 138 16.63 -15.81 14.35
CA PRO A 138 17.00 -16.10 15.73
C PRO A 138 17.73 -14.93 16.42
N GLU A 139 18.53 -14.18 15.67
CA GLU A 139 19.31 -13.01 16.10
C GLU A 139 18.44 -11.85 16.59
N TYR A 140 17.14 -11.85 16.27
CA TYR A 140 16.22 -10.82 16.72
C TYR A 140 15.58 -11.10 18.08
N THR A 141 15.66 -12.34 18.55
CA THR A 141 15.10 -12.73 19.85
C THR A 141 15.79 -11.96 20.97
N GLY A 142 15.01 -11.41 21.90
CA GLY A 142 15.49 -10.60 23.02
C GLY A 142 15.80 -9.14 22.66
N ARG A 143 15.76 -8.75 21.38
CA ARG A 143 15.90 -7.34 20.99
C ARG A 143 14.63 -6.56 21.28
N ARG A 144 14.80 -5.25 21.47
CA ARG A 144 13.70 -4.29 21.66
C ARG A 144 13.39 -3.61 20.34
N LEU A 145 12.10 -3.52 20.01
CA LEU A 145 11.61 -2.77 18.85
C LEU A 145 11.89 -1.28 18.99
N ALA A 146 12.09 -0.59 17.86
CA ALA A 146 12.17 0.85 17.84
C ALA A 146 10.88 1.48 18.41
N PRO A 147 10.96 2.60 19.17
CA PRO A 147 9.80 3.22 19.81
C PRO A 147 8.63 3.50 18.85
N ALA A 148 8.91 4.02 17.65
CA ALA A 148 7.91 4.31 16.64
C ALA A 148 7.15 3.06 16.16
N PHE A 149 7.82 1.90 16.09
CA PHE A 149 7.15 0.65 15.74
C PHE A 149 6.33 0.09 16.92
N SER A 150 6.86 0.18 18.14
CA SER A 150 6.16 -0.22 19.37
C SER A 150 4.85 0.56 19.57
N GLU A 151 4.84 1.86 19.27
CA GLU A 151 3.64 2.70 19.35
C GLU A 151 2.53 2.19 18.42
N ARG A 152 2.89 1.76 17.20
CA ARG A 152 1.94 1.19 16.23
C ARG A 152 1.31 -0.12 16.73
N LEU A 153 2.00 -0.86 17.60
CA LEU A 153 1.48 -2.06 18.25
C LEU A 153 0.59 -1.78 19.47
N ALA A 154 0.56 -0.55 20.00
CA ALA A 154 -0.20 -0.22 21.21
C ALA A 154 -1.70 -0.53 21.08
N ARG A 155 -2.26 -0.33 19.88
CA ARG A 155 -3.64 -0.71 19.52
C ARG A 155 -3.89 -2.22 19.66
N VAL A 156 -2.89 -3.04 19.32
CA VAL A 156 -3.00 -4.49 19.39
C VAL A 156 -3.05 -4.98 20.84
N PHE A 157 -2.29 -4.35 21.73
CA PHE A 157 -2.38 -4.63 23.17
C PHE A 157 -3.73 -4.25 23.79
N ARG A 158 -4.51 -3.37 23.14
CA ARG A 158 -5.92 -3.11 23.49
C ARG A 158 -6.91 -4.10 22.90
N GLY A 159 -6.42 -5.10 22.15
CA GLY A 159 -7.23 -6.15 21.55
C GLY A 159 -7.64 -5.90 20.10
N GLU A 160 -7.16 -4.83 19.47
CA GLU A 160 -7.44 -4.54 18.05
C GLU A 160 -6.55 -5.40 17.13
N GLN A 161 -6.99 -5.65 15.90
CA GLN A 161 -6.12 -6.18 14.86
C GLN A 161 -5.61 -5.04 13.98
N VAL A 162 -4.29 -4.93 13.83
CA VAL A 162 -3.66 -3.83 13.09
C VAL A 162 -2.81 -4.36 11.94
N PHE A 163 -2.89 -3.69 10.81
CA PHE A 163 -1.97 -3.86 9.70
C PHE A 163 -0.95 -2.73 9.72
N ILE A 164 0.34 -3.07 9.63
CA ILE A 164 1.45 -2.13 9.80
C ILE A 164 2.39 -2.29 8.61
N GLY A 165 2.55 -1.23 7.82
CA GLY A 165 3.64 -1.11 6.86
C GLY A 165 3.25 -0.52 5.52
N PRO A 166 4.17 -0.57 4.54
CA PRO A 166 5.50 -1.18 4.62
C PRO A 166 6.45 -0.46 5.61
N VAL A 167 7.34 -1.24 6.23
CA VAL A 167 8.39 -0.76 7.15
C VAL A 167 9.70 -1.44 6.79
N PHE A 168 10.80 -0.70 6.72
CA PHE A 168 12.12 -1.30 6.57
C PHE A 168 12.59 -1.95 7.87
N GLU A 169 13.31 -3.06 7.79
CA GLU A 169 13.83 -3.72 8.99
C GLU A 169 14.75 -2.79 9.80
N ALA A 170 15.49 -1.89 9.15
CA ALA A 170 16.30 -0.85 9.79
C ALA A 170 15.46 0.17 10.61
N GLU A 171 14.22 0.44 10.20
CA GLU A 171 13.30 1.32 10.94
C GLU A 171 12.67 0.58 12.14
N ARG A 172 12.56 -0.76 12.05
CA ARG A 172 11.89 -1.59 13.07
C ARG A 172 12.82 -1.98 14.21
N LEU A 173 14.09 -2.26 13.92
CA LEU A 173 15.07 -2.76 14.88
C LEU A 173 16.30 -1.83 14.94
N PRO A 174 16.64 -1.26 16.10
CA PRO A 174 17.81 -0.38 16.22
C PRO A 174 19.12 -1.19 16.29
N GLY A 175 20.18 -0.70 15.64
CA GLY A 175 21.56 -1.21 15.77
C GLY A 175 22.15 -1.82 14.49
N PRO A 176 23.47 -2.03 14.44
CA PRO A 176 24.19 -2.44 13.22
C PRO A 176 23.94 -3.90 12.78
N SER A 177 23.39 -4.74 13.66
CA SER A 177 23.16 -6.17 13.44
C SER A 177 21.75 -6.50 12.93
N VAL A 178 21.13 -5.61 12.16
CA VAL A 178 19.85 -5.89 11.49
C VAL A 178 20.13 -6.70 10.23
N ALA A 179 19.52 -7.88 10.12
CA ALA A 179 19.59 -8.68 8.91
C ALA A 179 18.75 -8.03 7.81
N ASN A 180 19.35 -7.84 6.63
CA ASN A 180 18.70 -7.27 5.45
C ASN A 180 17.96 -5.93 5.73
N PRO A 181 18.67 -4.88 6.19
CA PRO A 181 18.09 -3.61 6.66
C PRO A 181 17.16 -2.92 5.66
N ASP A 182 17.45 -3.08 4.36
CA ASP A 182 16.69 -2.52 3.23
C ASP A 182 15.43 -3.31 2.85
N THR A 183 15.11 -4.38 3.56
CA THR A 183 13.92 -5.18 3.30
C THR A 183 12.68 -4.49 3.85
N ALA A 184 11.75 -4.13 2.97
CA ALA A 184 10.46 -3.62 3.37
C ALA A 184 9.46 -4.74 3.64
N ILE A 185 8.89 -4.73 4.84
CA ILE A 185 7.95 -5.74 5.32
C ILE A 185 6.62 -5.08 5.68
N VAL A 186 5.53 -5.74 5.33
CA VAL A 186 4.19 -5.45 5.85
C VAL A 186 3.80 -6.50 6.88
N TRP A 187 3.16 -6.06 7.95
CA TRP A 187 2.87 -6.86 9.13
C TRP A 187 1.37 -6.93 9.36
N ALA A 188 0.84 -8.16 9.42
CA ALA A 188 -0.45 -8.42 10.02
C ALA A 188 -0.26 -8.81 11.47
N THR A 189 -1.00 -8.18 12.38
CA THR A 189 -0.82 -8.37 13.82
C THR A 189 -2.10 -8.84 14.49
N ALA A 190 -1.94 -9.68 15.51
CA ALA A 190 -3.05 -10.17 16.31
C ALA A 190 -2.67 -10.27 17.79
N PRO A 191 -3.60 -9.93 18.71
CA PRO A 191 -3.37 -10.07 20.14
C PRO A 191 -3.38 -11.55 20.54
N ILE A 192 -2.38 -11.95 21.32
CA ILE A 192 -2.34 -13.27 21.96
C ILE A 192 -2.88 -13.09 23.38
N ARG A 193 -3.96 -13.81 23.70
CA ARG A 193 -4.65 -13.72 24.98
C ARG A 193 -4.32 -14.89 25.90
N ASP A 194 -4.25 -14.62 27.20
CA ASP A 194 -4.24 -15.68 28.22
C ASP A 194 -5.66 -16.22 28.48
N GLU A 195 -5.77 -17.20 29.37
CA GLU A 195 -7.04 -17.82 29.75
C GLU A 195 -8.04 -16.85 30.38
N SER A 196 -7.57 -15.73 30.95
CA SER A 196 -8.41 -14.66 31.49
C SER A 196 -8.89 -13.67 30.41
N GLY A 197 -8.48 -13.86 29.16
CA GLY A 197 -8.80 -12.98 28.04
C GLY A 197 -7.90 -11.74 27.93
N ARG A 198 -6.92 -11.58 28.84
CA ARG A 198 -5.97 -10.47 28.83
C ARG A 198 -4.93 -10.66 27.72
N VAL A 199 -4.60 -9.60 27.01
CA VAL A 199 -3.56 -9.62 25.97
C VAL A 199 -2.19 -9.68 26.64
N VAL A 200 -1.44 -10.75 26.40
CA VAL A 200 -0.13 -11.01 27.03
C VAL A 200 1.05 -10.86 26.06
N ALA A 201 0.79 -10.95 24.76
CA ALA A 201 1.76 -10.71 23.70
C ALA A 201 1.05 -10.35 22.40
N VAL A 202 1.82 -9.98 21.39
CA VAL A 202 1.34 -9.74 20.02
C VAL A 202 2.05 -10.69 19.06
N LEU A 203 1.26 -11.37 18.23
CA LEU A 203 1.77 -12.08 17.06
C LEU A 203 1.92 -11.09 15.91
N CYS A 204 3.09 -11.04 15.28
CA CYS A 204 3.38 -10.24 14.10
C CYS A 204 3.78 -11.16 12.95
N LEU A 205 2.95 -11.25 11.90
CA LEU A 205 3.21 -12.04 10.69
C LEU A 205 3.62 -11.10 9.54
N GLY A 206 4.89 -11.16 9.16
CA GLY A 206 5.54 -10.28 8.18
C GLY A 206 5.64 -10.88 6.78
N ARG A 207 5.39 -10.06 5.76
CA ARG A 207 5.53 -10.43 4.33
C ARG A 207 6.29 -9.36 3.57
N HIS A 208 7.05 -9.76 2.55
CA HIS A 208 7.72 -8.80 1.68
C HIS A 208 6.71 -7.86 1.00
N ALA A 209 6.88 -6.55 1.21
CA ALA A 209 5.97 -5.55 0.68
C ALA A 209 5.95 -5.56 -0.86
N GLY A 210 7.10 -5.77 -1.50
CA GLY A 210 7.22 -5.80 -2.96
C GLY A 210 6.47 -6.96 -3.64
N LYS A 211 6.55 -8.18 -3.08
CA LYS A 211 5.99 -9.39 -3.73
C LYS A 211 4.48 -9.54 -3.54
N GLY A 212 3.95 -9.17 -2.37
CA GLY A 212 2.55 -9.37 -2.03
C GLY A 212 1.72 -8.10 -2.08
N PHE A 213 2.18 -7.03 -1.44
CA PHE A 213 1.42 -5.80 -1.28
C PHE A 213 1.46 -4.93 -2.53
N SER A 214 2.66 -4.57 -3.00
CA SER A 214 2.85 -3.76 -4.20
C SER A 214 2.37 -4.45 -5.47
N HIS A 215 2.72 -5.72 -5.65
CA HIS A 215 2.45 -6.46 -6.88
C HIS A 215 0.96 -6.46 -7.27
N ARG A 216 0.04 -6.43 -6.29
CA ARG A 216 -1.41 -6.42 -6.58
C ARG A 216 -1.90 -5.14 -7.26
N LEU A 217 -1.17 -4.03 -7.11
CA LEU A 217 -1.43 -2.79 -7.84
C LEU A 217 -0.89 -2.85 -9.28
N GLU A 218 0.17 -3.62 -9.51
CA GLU A 218 0.84 -3.75 -10.81
C GLU A 218 0.05 -4.57 -11.84
N ILE A 219 -0.90 -5.40 -11.38
CA ILE A 219 -1.73 -6.28 -12.20
C ILE A 219 -2.69 -5.46 -13.08
N THR A 220 -3.16 -4.31 -12.59
CA THR A 220 -4.15 -3.50 -13.31
C THR A 220 -3.45 -2.31 -13.97
N ARG A 221 -3.41 -2.32 -15.30
CA ARG A 221 -2.68 -1.33 -16.12
C ARG A 221 -3.66 -0.54 -16.98
N PRO A 222 -4.16 0.61 -16.53
CA PRO A 222 -5.00 1.48 -17.35
C PRO A 222 -4.18 2.12 -18.47
N GLY A 223 -4.22 1.50 -19.65
CA GLY A 223 -3.54 1.98 -20.85
C GLY A 223 -2.03 2.13 -20.68
N THR A 224 -1.43 3.02 -21.47
CA THR A 224 0.03 3.16 -21.56
C THR A 224 0.62 4.05 -20.48
N THR A 225 -0.13 4.97 -19.88
CA THR A 225 0.43 5.95 -18.92
C THR A 225 -0.21 5.91 -17.54
N GLY A 226 -1.27 5.13 -17.35
CA GLY A 226 -1.94 5.04 -16.06
C GLY A 226 -1.24 4.05 -15.12
N GLU A 227 -1.17 4.41 -13.85
CA GLU A 227 -0.75 3.55 -12.75
C GLU A 227 -1.62 3.84 -11.52
N ALA A 228 -1.71 2.86 -10.62
CA ALA A 228 -2.17 3.09 -9.27
C ALA A 228 -1.04 2.76 -8.32
N TYR A 229 -0.89 3.59 -7.30
CA TYR A 229 0.13 3.44 -6.26
C TYR A 229 -0.50 3.77 -4.90
N VAL A 230 0.20 3.36 -3.84
CA VAL A 230 -0.19 3.66 -2.47
C VAL A 230 0.89 4.52 -1.85
N PHE A 231 0.49 5.45 -0.99
CA PHE A 231 1.37 6.22 -0.14
C PHE A 231 0.82 6.23 1.29
N ASP A 232 1.69 6.43 2.28
CA ASP A 232 1.27 6.58 3.66
C ASP A 232 0.84 8.03 3.98
N LEU A 233 0.37 8.29 5.20
CA LEU A 233 -0.09 9.62 5.61
C LEU A 233 1.01 10.69 5.56
N GLY A 234 2.29 10.29 5.50
CA GLY A 234 3.42 11.20 5.33
C GLY A 234 3.74 11.51 3.87
N GLY A 235 3.01 10.93 2.91
CA GLY A 235 3.29 11.07 1.48
C GLY A 235 4.34 10.08 0.97
N ARG A 236 4.84 9.15 1.79
CA ARG A 236 5.85 8.18 1.37
C ARG A 236 5.21 7.05 0.58
N MET A 237 5.75 6.71 -0.58
CA MET A 237 5.26 5.60 -1.38
C MET A 237 5.32 4.27 -0.61
N ALA A 238 4.21 3.56 -0.58
CA ALA A 238 4.03 2.25 0.05
C ALA A 238 3.98 1.11 -1.00
N SER A 239 4.01 1.44 -2.28
CA SER A 239 4.10 0.51 -3.40
C SER A 239 5.30 0.84 -4.29
N ASN A 240 5.69 -0.10 -5.15
CA ASN A 240 6.55 0.19 -6.29
C ASN A 240 5.80 1.08 -7.29
N SER A 241 6.55 1.64 -8.23
CA SER A 241 6.02 2.34 -9.41
C SER A 241 6.46 1.60 -10.67
N ARG A 242 5.61 1.61 -11.69
CA ARG A 242 6.02 1.13 -13.03
C ARG A 242 6.92 2.13 -13.75
N PHE A 243 7.07 3.34 -13.23
CA PHE A 243 7.91 4.40 -13.79
C PHE A 243 9.20 4.62 -12.97
N GLU A 244 9.69 3.60 -12.25
CA GLU A 244 10.96 3.68 -11.53
C GLU A 244 12.14 4.11 -12.41
N HIS A 245 12.15 3.75 -13.69
CA HIS A 245 13.14 4.27 -14.64
C HIS A 245 13.17 5.80 -14.67
N ARG A 246 11.99 6.42 -14.81
CA ARG A 246 11.86 7.89 -14.83
C ARG A 246 12.20 8.52 -13.49
N LEU A 247 11.87 7.85 -12.39
CA LEU A 247 12.24 8.30 -11.05
C LEU A 247 13.77 8.26 -10.85
N ARG A 248 14.47 7.28 -11.43
CA ARG A 248 15.94 7.24 -11.46
C ARG A 248 16.52 8.33 -12.35
N GLU A 249 15.96 8.56 -13.54
CA GLU A 249 16.38 9.66 -14.44
C GLU A 249 16.21 11.04 -13.78
N ALA A 250 15.17 11.20 -12.97
CA ALA A 250 14.92 12.42 -12.18
C ALA A 250 15.78 12.52 -10.90
N GLY A 251 16.65 11.54 -10.62
CA GLY A 251 17.50 11.52 -9.43
C GLY A 251 16.78 11.22 -8.11
N LEU A 252 15.52 10.78 -8.15
CA LEU A 252 14.71 10.44 -6.98
C LEU A 252 14.98 9.02 -6.46
N LEU A 253 15.62 8.16 -7.27
CA LEU A 253 16.01 6.79 -6.93
C LEU A 253 17.44 6.50 -7.38
N ALA A 254 18.20 5.78 -6.56
CA ALA A 254 19.51 5.26 -6.95
C ALA A 254 19.39 3.98 -7.80
N PRO A 255 20.46 3.56 -8.50
CA PRO A 255 20.48 2.29 -9.22
C PRO A 255 20.11 1.10 -8.32
N GLY A 256 19.22 0.23 -8.80
CA GLY A 256 18.75 -0.95 -8.04
C GLY A 256 17.72 -0.66 -6.94
N GLN A 257 17.42 0.60 -6.63
CA GLN A 257 16.35 0.94 -5.68
C GLN A 257 14.96 0.89 -6.33
N THR A 258 13.97 0.51 -5.55
CA THR A 258 12.54 0.60 -5.90
C THR A 258 11.90 1.84 -5.27
N ALA A 259 10.76 2.27 -5.82
CA ALA A 259 10.01 3.42 -5.29
C ALA A 259 9.45 3.16 -3.87
N LEU A 260 9.20 1.90 -3.55
CA LEU A 260 8.61 1.47 -2.28
C LEU A 260 9.46 1.92 -1.09
N GLY A 261 8.84 2.75 -0.25
CA GLY A 261 9.43 3.31 0.97
C GLY A 261 10.50 4.38 0.74
N ARG A 262 10.81 4.75 -0.51
CA ARG A 262 11.96 5.62 -0.84
C ARG A 262 11.59 6.90 -1.57
N VAL A 263 10.39 7.00 -2.13
CA VAL A 263 9.90 8.19 -2.84
C VAL A 263 8.82 8.88 -2.02
N MET A 264 8.85 10.20 -2.02
CA MET A 264 7.83 11.07 -1.43
C MET A 264 6.99 11.69 -2.54
N VAL A 265 5.67 11.74 -2.35
CA VAL A 265 4.67 12.28 -3.30
C VAL A 265 4.09 13.58 -2.76
#